data_AF-A0A550CWV8-F1
#
_entry.id   AF-A0A550CWV8-F1
#
_cell.length_a   1.000
_cell.length_b   1.000
_cell.length_c   1.000
_cell.angle_alpha   90.00
_cell.angle_beta   90.00
_cell.angle_gamma   90.00
#
_symmetry.space_group_name_H-M   'P 1'
#
loop_
_entity.id
_entity.type
_entity.pdbx_description
1 polymer ?
#
loop_
_entity_poly.entity_id
_entity_poly.type
_entity_poly.pdbx_seq_one_letter_code
_entity_poly.pdbx_strand_id
1 'polypeptide(L)'
;MINALKTPSFFRPASRPSSPGPAPPSRPDSAVNFERVARPLNKLSSLSALRRPSPAPMHKEATPAGTLVQDGSYMEMLSLKLSESVSKALAQPTGPATAAEQLNGRRPIPPGRGTTLGNLIAGEIKAAQDSPHLLRAIYRTLQRPLSVLMTNLSGSLMPLLTSPAFLSPPAPNASVPNPNPTQVHALSIAQFSAELIRVFDDIGLAQETDTRGDGLKHIREGLVSFINRTVQPLIAGVKSELNPMLDSL
;
A
#
# COMPACT_ATOMS: atom_id res chain seq x y z
N MET A 1 18.82 -28.54 -47.69
CA MET A 1 17.64 -28.16 -46.89
C MET A 1 17.17 -29.38 -46.13
N ILE A 2 17.41 -29.43 -44.82
CA ILE A 2 16.80 -30.37 -43.87
C ILE A 2 16.85 -29.74 -42.48
N ASN A 3 15.66 -29.59 -41.89
CA ASN A 3 15.42 -29.15 -40.52
C ASN A 3 15.95 -30.17 -39.50
N ALA A 4 16.49 -29.69 -38.39
CA ALA A 4 16.53 -30.48 -37.15
C ALA A 4 16.44 -29.55 -35.93
N LEU A 5 15.26 -29.57 -35.30
CA LEU A 5 14.96 -28.99 -33.99
C LEU A 5 15.80 -29.69 -32.91
N LYS A 6 16.50 -28.92 -32.07
CA LYS A 6 17.16 -29.43 -30.87
C LYS A 6 16.80 -28.55 -29.68
N THR A 7 15.82 -29.01 -28.90
CA THR A 7 15.60 -28.61 -27.52
C THR A 7 16.68 -29.20 -26.62
N PRO A 8 17.06 -28.50 -25.54
CA PRO A 8 17.47 -29.20 -24.33
C PRO A 8 16.54 -28.83 -23.17
N SER A 9 15.83 -29.86 -22.70
CA SER A 9 15.07 -29.88 -21.44
C SER A 9 15.86 -30.68 -20.43
N PHE A 10 16.72 -30.04 -19.63
CA PHE A 10 17.36 -30.55 -18.41
C PHE A 10 17.86 -29.27 -17.71
N PHE A 11 17.39 -28.85 -16.53
CA PHE A 11 17.71 -29.45 -15.24
C PHE A 11 16.65 -29.07 -14.19
N ARG A 12 16.15 -30.11 -13.51
CA ARG A 12 15.35 -30.04 -12.30
C ARG A 12 16.27 -30.45 -11.13
N PRO A 13 16.47 -29.62 -10.09
CA PRO A 13 17.08 -30.12 -8.86
C PRO A 13 16.01 -30.81 -8.00
N ALA A 14 16.11 -32.13 -7.88
CA ALA A 14 15.48 -32.91 -6.83
C ALA A 14 16.59 -33.44 -5.91
N SER A 15 16.79 -32.78 -4.76
CA SER A 15 17.53 -33.36 -3.63
C SER A 15 17.32 -32.54 -2.37
N ARG A 16 16.41 -33.03 -1.52
CA ARG A 16 16.38 -32.75 -0.09
C ARG A 16 17.58 -33.42 0.59
N PRO A 17 18.26 -32.74 1.52
CA PRO A 17 18.88 -33.41 2.66
C PRO A 17 17.89 -33.46 3.82
N SER A 18 17.53 -34.67 4.25
CA SER A 18 16.90 -34.95 5.54
C SER A 18 17.90 -34.71 6.67
N SER A 19 17.51 -33.97 7.71
CA SER A 19 18.23 -33.91 8.99
C SER A 19 17.31 -34.35 10.13
N PRO A 20 17.76 -35.24 11.05
CA PRO A 20 16.93 -35.82 12.12
C PRO A 20 17.03 -35.09 13.47
N GLY A 21 15.92 -35.11 14.24
CA GLY A 21 15.86 -35.13 15.72
C GLY A 21 15.67 -33.78 16.44
N PRO A 22 15.13 -33.73 17.69
CA PRO A 22 14.89 -34.83 18.64
C PRO A 22 13.42 -35.01 19.12
N ALA A 23 13.19 -36.16 19.77
CA ALA A 23 11.92 -36.73 20.20
C ALA A 23 11.29 -36.09 21.47
N PRO A 24 9.96 -36.26 21.69
CA PRO A 24 9.25 -35.78 22.88
C PRO A 24 9.36 -36.73 24.09
N PRO A 25 9.37 -36.23 25.33
CA PRO A 25 9.23 -37.07 26.51
C PRO A 25 7.75 -37.43 26.76
N SER A 26 7.52 -38.74 26.88
CA SER A 26 6.29 -39.40 27.27
C SER A 26 6.00 -39.30 28.78
N ARG A 27 4.74 -38.95 29.11
CA ARG A 27 3.78 -39.46 30.14
C ARG A 27 4.32 -40.14 31.42
N PRO A 28 3.58 -40.04 32.55
CA PRO A 28 2.46 -40.97 32.76
C PRO A 28 1.17 -40.37 33.36
N ASP A 29 0.10 -41.12 33.15
CA ASP A 29 -1.28 -40.93 33.63
C ASP A 29 -1.45 -41.00 35.15
N SER A 30 -2.44 -40.27 35.67
CA SER A 30 -3.51 -40.85 36.51
C SER A 30 -4.61 -39.83 36.79
N ALA A 31 -5.80 -40.37 36.95
CA ALA A 31 -7.08 -39.69 36.97
C ALA A 31 -7.56 -39.34 38.39
N VAL A 32 -8.73 -38.69 38.42
CA VAL A 32 -9.79 -38.73 39.46
C VAL A 32 -9.79 -37.62 40.54
N ASN A 33 -10.97 -36.99 40.64
CA ASN A 33 -11.67 -36.44 41.82
C ASN A 33 -11.56 -34.95 42.25
N PHE A 34 -12.72 -34.28 42.09
CA PHE A 34 -13.56 -33.53 43.05
C PHE A 34 -12.97 -32.67 44.21
N GLU A 35 -13.60 -31.49 44.32
CA GLU A 35 -13.99 -30.73 45.53
C GLU A 35 -13.02 -29.72 46.21
N ARG A 36 -13.54 -28.48 46.29
CA ARG A 36 -13.33 -27.38 47.27
C ARG A 36 -11.90 -26.81 47.34
N VAL A 37 -11.66 -25.49 47.32
CA VAL A 37 -12.01 -24.48 48.33
C VAL A 37 -11.77 -23.07 47.75
N ALA A 38 -12.46 -22.09 48.33
CA ALA A 38 -12.59 -20.67 48.00
C ALA A 38 -11.32 -19.78 47.94
N ARG A 39 -11.45 -18.68 47.16
CA ARG A 39 -11.02 -17.24 47.34
C ARG A 39 -10.01 -16.89 48.47
N PRO A 40 -9.17 -15.81 48.35
CA PRO A 40 -9.61 -14.48 47.90
C PRO A 40 -8.59 -13.55 47.18
N LEU A 41 -9.13 -12.43 46.71
CA LEU A 41 -8.46 -11.25 46.15
C LEU A 41 -7.49 -10.60 47.16
N ASN A 42 -6.25 -10.36 46.73
CA ASN A 42 -5.40 -9.33 47.33
C ASN A 42 -5.46 -8.04 46.50
N LYS A 43 -6.31 -7.12 46.96
CA LYS A 43 -6.06 -5.68 46.88
C LYS A 43 -5.11 -5.35 48.03
N LEU A 44 -4.11 -4.50 47.81
CA LEU A 44 -3.76 -3.36 48.67
C LEU A 44 -2.48 -2.65 48.19
N SER A 45 -2.58 -1.32 48.17
CA SER A 45 -1.56 -0.35 48.58
C SER A 45 -0.33 -0.10 47.70
N SER A 46 -0.35 1.05 47.00
CA SER A 46 0.65 2.10 47.27
C SER A 46 0.19 3.47 46.75
N LEU A 47 -0.51 4.21 47.61
CA LEU A 47 -0.65 5.67 47.54
C LEU A 47 0.59 6.28 48.20
N SER A 48 1.38 7.08 47.46
CA SER A 48 2.12 8.23 47.98
C SER A 48 2.91 8.92 46.87
N ALA A 49 2.42 10.08 46.41
CA ALA A 49 3.27 11.19 45.99
C ALA A 49 2.42 12.47 45.85
N LEU A 50 2.26 13.18 46.97
CA LEU A 50 2.06 14.63 46.95
C LEU A 50 3.30 15.27 46.30
N ARG A 51 3.14 16.02 45.20
CA ARG A 51 3.64 17.41 45.05
C ARG A 51 3.32 17.99 43.66
N ARG A 52 3.01 19.30 43.72
CA ARG A 52 2.53 20.25 42.71
C ARG A 52 3.52 20.52 41.55
N PRO A 53 3.08 21.25 40.49
CA PRO A 53 3.64 21.24 39.14
C PRO A 53 4.82 22.18 38.96
N SER A 54 5.71 21.83 38.02
CA SER A 54 6.76 22.72 37.50
C SER A 54 6.52 22.96 35.99
N PRO A 55 6.43 24.22 35.53
CA PRO A 55 6.33 24.55 34.12
C PRO A 55 7.75 24.55 33.52
N ALA A 56 8.00 23.66 32.55
CA ALA A 56 9.21 23.72 31.75
C ALA A 56 9.03 24.66 30.53
N PRO A 57 10.10 25.32 30.05
CA PRO A 57 10.01 26.47 29.17
C PRO A 57 9.69 26.07 27.72
N MET A 58 8.98 26.98 27.03
CA MET A 58 8.83 27.01 25.57
C MET A 58 10.18 26.79 24.87
N HIS A 59 10.32 25.68 24.15
CA HIS A 59 11.29 25.63 23.07
C HIS A 59 10.78 26.53 21.94
N LYS A 60 11.40 27.70 21.82
CA LYS A 60 11.36 28.51 20.60
C LYS A 60 11.81 27.61 19.45
N GLU A 61 11.03 27.61 18.37
CA GLU A 61 11.47 27.25 17.03
C GLU A 61 12.80 27.96 16.75
N ALA A 62 13.89 27.19 16.80
CA ALA A 62 15.12 27.55 16.15
C ALA A 62 15.04 26.98 14.75
N THR A 63 14.66 27.80 13.77
CA THR A 63 15.12 27.65 12.40
C THR A 63 16.65 27.63 12.38
N PRO A 64 17.32 26.59 11.86
CA PRO A 64 18.62 26.77 11.25
C PRO A 64 18.41 26.94 9.75
N ALA A 65 18.56 28.19 9.29
CA ALA A 65 18.93 28.45 7.92
C ALA A 65 20.38 27.96 7.71
N GLY A 66 20.58 27.10 6.71
CA GLY A 66 21.83 26.98 5.97
C GLY A 66 22.97 26.14 6.58
N THR A 67 22.91 24.82 6.37
CA THR A 67 24.05 23.95 5.98
C THR A 67 23.55 22.59 5.49
N LEU A 68 22.63 22.59 4.51
CA LEU A 68 21.98 21.39 3.95
C LEU A 68 22.83 20.67 2.89
N VAL A 69 24.16 20.63 3.04
CA VAL A 69 25.09 20.37 1.92
C VAL A 69 26.07 19.21 2.14
N GLN A 70 26.04 18.48 3.27
CA GLN A 70 27.01 17.38 3.50
C GLN A 70 26.45 16.03 3.99
N ASP A 71 25.15 15.77 3.87
CA ASP A 71 24.56 14.61 4.53
C ASP A 71 24.18 13.47 3.59
N GLY A 72 25.05 12.46 3.48
CA GLY A 72 24.59 11.10 3.13
C GLY A 72 23.42 10.64 4.02
N SER A 73 23.43 11.11 5.28
CA SER A 73 22.36 10.93 6.27
C SER A 73 20.98 11.44 5.82
N TYR A 74 20.89 12.58 5.10
CA TYR A 74 19.61 13.13 4.67
C TYR A 74 18.96 12.24 3.61
N MET A 75 19.74 11.73 2.66
CA MET A 75 19.21 10.82 1.63
C MET A 75 18.79 9.47 2.21
N GLU A 76 19.52 8.97 3.21
CA GLU A 76 19.13 7.76 3.96
C GLU A 76 17.82 7.99 4.73
N MET A 77 17.72 9.11 5.46
CA MET A 77 16.50 9.50 6.17
C MET A 77 15.32 9.68 5.21
N LEU A 78 15.51 10.34 4.07
CA LEU A 78 14.48 10.52 3.05
C LEU A 78 14.00 9.17 2.50
N SER A 79 14.93 8.26 2.18
CA SER A 79 14.60 6.91 1.72
C SER A 79 13.77 6.12 2.73
N LEU A 80 14.13 6.21 4.01
CA LEU A 80 13.38 5.59 5.11
C LEU A 80 11.98 6.21 5.25
N LYS A 81 11.90 7.54 5.29
CA LYS A 81 10.65 8.30 5.38
C LYS A 81 9.71 7.97 4.22
N LEU A 82 10.23 7.87 3.00
CA LEU A 82 9.45 7.50 1.81
C LEU A 82 8.95 6.06 1.90
N SER A 83 9.81 5.13 2.31
CA SER A 83 9.44 3.71 2.47
C SER A 83 8.37 3.51 3.55
N GLU A 84 8.48 4.23 4.67
CA GLU A 84 7.46 4.25 5.72
C GLU A 84 6.15 4.85 5.20
N SER A 85 6.22 5.96 4.48
CA SER A 85 5.05 6.64 3.93
C SER A 85 4.32 5.79 2.90
N VAL A 86 5.04 5.07 2.03
CA VAL A 86 4.48 4.08 1.11
C VAL A 86 3.80 2.95 1.88
N SER A 87 4.46 2.42 2.92
CA SER A 87 3.90 1.37 3.76
C SER A 87 2.62 1.82 4.47
N LYS A 88 2.61 3.05 5.00
CA LYS A 88 1.47 3.67 5.67
C LYS A 88 0.34 4.02 4.70
N ALA A 89 0.66 4.37 3.45
CA ALA A 89 -0.33 4.65 2.42
C ALA A 89 -1.13 3.41 2.03
N LEU A 90 -0.48 2.24 2.04
CA LEU A 90 -1.09 0.94 1.73
C LEU A 90 -1.59 0.17 2.97
N ALA A 91 -1.30 0.68 4.18
CA ALA A 91 -1.70 0.04 5.42
C ALA A 91 -3.23 -0.03 5.55
N GLN A 92 -3.70 -1.12 6.13
CA GLN A 92 -5.12 -1.34 6.37
C GLN A 92 -5.68 -0.30 7.36
N PRO A 93 -6.88 0.26 7.11
CA PRO A 93 -7.52 1.18 8.04
C PRO A 93 -7.78 0.51 9.41
N THR A 94 -7.49 1.23 10.49
CA THR A 94 -7.79 0.80 11.85
C THR A 94 -9.24 1.16 12.22
N GLY A 95 -9.97 0.25 12.88
CA GLY A 95 -11.35 0.50 13.35
C GLY A 95 -12.28 -0.70 13.15
N PRO A 96 -13.58 -0.62 13.49
CA PRO A 96 -14.58 -1.64 13.12
C PRO A 96 -14.86 -1.60 11.60
N ALA A 97 -15.11 -2.74 10.97
CA ALA A 97 -15.37 -2.83 9.52
C ALA A 97 -16.86 -3.05 9.27
N THR A 98 -17.39 -2.40 8.24
CA THR A 98 -18.68 -2.78 7.64
C THR A 98 -18.46 -4.07 6.83
N ALA A 99 -19.31 -5.08 7.03
CA ALA A 99 -19.18 -6.37 6.34
C ALA A 99 -19.25 -6.24 4.81
N ALA A 100 -19.91 -5.19 4.31
CA ALA A 100 -20.06 -4.89 2.89
C ALA A 100 -18.77 -4.39 2.21
N GLU A 101 -17.76 -3.96 2.95
CA GLU A 101 -16.51 -3.40 2.39
C GLU A 101 -15.32 -4.35 2.52
N GLN A 102 -15.50 -5.47 3.23
CA GLN A 102 -14.44 -6.44 3.44
C GLN A 102 -14.38 -7.45 2.29
N LEU A 103 -13.24 -7.48 1.61
CA LEU A 103 -12.90 -8.51 0.65
C LEU A 103 -11.76 -9.35 1.24
N ASN A 104 -12.01 -10.62 1.53
CA ASN A 104 -11.02 -11.53 2.15
C ASN A 104 -10.37 -10.95 3.42
N GLY A 105 -11.17 -10.26 4.25
CA GLY A 105 -10.69 -9.62 5.49
C GLY A 105 -9.88 -8.33 5.28
N ARG A 106 -9.69 -7.88 4.04
CA ARG A 106 -9.04 -6.61 3.70
C ARG A 106 -10.08 -5.54 3.39
N ARG A 107 -9.74 -4.29 3.68
CA ARG A 107 -10.49 -3.08 3.33
C ARG A 107 -9.88 -2.39 2.11
N PRO A 108 -10.69 -1.62 1.37
CA PRO A 108 -10.19 -0.77 0.30
C PRO A 108 -9.24 0.29 0.84
N ILE A 109 -8.39 0.83 -0.04
CA ILE A 109 -7.49 1.94 0.28
C ILE A 109 -8.36 3.19 0.55
N PRO A 110 -8.22 3.87 1.70
CA PRO A 110 -8.98 5.09 1.96
C PRO A 110 -8.64 6.22 0.98
N PRO A 111 -9.61 7.07 0.63
CA PRO A 111 -9.36 8.27 -0.14
C PRO A 111 -8.37 9.21 0.59
N GLY A 112 -7.64 10.01 -0.19
CA GLY A 112 -6.65 10.98 0.29
C GLY A 112 -5.27 10.39 0.62
N ARG A 113 -5.10 9.07 0.60
CA ARG A 113 -3.81 8.41 0.85
C ARG A 113 -2.81 8.68 -0.28
N GLY A 114 -3.28 8.72 -1.53
CA GLY A 114 -2.44 9.07 -2.68
C GLY A 114 -1.99 10.52 -2.60
N THR A 115 -2.91 11.42 -2.26
CA THR A 115 -2.63 12.85 -2.06
C THR A 115 -1.63 13.09 -0.93
N THR A 116 -1.78 12.38 0.20
CA THR A 116 -0.88 12.53 1.35
C THR A 116 0.55 12.13 1.00
N LEU A 117 0.72 10.99 0.30
CA LEU A 117 2.03 10.55 -0.18
C LEU A 117 2.61 11.52 -1.22
N GLY A 118 1.79 11.95 -2.18
CA GLY A 118 2.18 12.92 -3.20
C GLY A 118 2.64 14.24 -2.59
N ASN A 119 1.93 14.76 -1.59
CA ASN A 119 2.26 16.02 -0.93
C ASN A 119 3.61 15.96 -0.19
N LEU A 120 3.94 14.81 0.40
CA LEU A 120 5.26 14.60 0.99
C LEU A 120 6.36 14.69 -0.07
N ILE A 121 6.19 13.99 -1.20
CA ILE A 121 7.13 14.03 -2.32
C ILE A 121 7.27 15.46 -2.87
N ALA A 122 6.14 16.14 -3.09
CA ALA A 122 6.09 17.52 -3.55
C ALA A 122 6.81 18.48 -2.60
N GLY A 123 6.66 18.28 -1.28
CA GLY A 123 7.35 19.08 -0.26
C GLY A 123 8.87 18.97 -0.35
N GLU A 124 9.39 17.75 -0.49
CA GLU A 124 10.84 17.52 -0.62
C GLU A 124 11.40 18.07 -1.93
N ILE A 125 10.67 17.92 -3.04
CA ILE A 125 11.06 18.48 -4.35
C ILE A 125 11.10 20.01 -4.30
N LYS A 126 10.07 20.65 -3.72
CA LYS A 126 10.01 22.10 -3.58
C LYS A 126 11.13 22.62 -2.66
N ALA A 127 11.41 21.93 -1.56
CA ALA A 127 12.49 22.29 -0.65
C ALA A 127 13.89 22.21 -1.30
N ALA A 128 14.07 21.36 -2.30
CA ALA A 128 15.33 21.19 -3.03
C ALA A 128 15.43 21.99 -4.34
N GLN A 129 14.45 22.86 -4.64
CA GLN A 129 14.36 23.54 -5.93
C GLN A 129 15.59 24.41 -6.26
N ASP A 130 16.21 25.00 -5.23
CA ASP A 130 17.40 25.86 -5.38
C ASP A 130 18.71 25.05 -5.49
N SER A 131 18.66 23.73 -5.32
CA SER A 131 19.83 22.84 -5.37
C SER A 131 19.66 21.73 -6.41
N PRO A 132 20.17 21.92 -7.65
CA PRO A 132 19.95 20.96 -8.73
C PRO A 132 20.57 19.58 -8.47
N HIS A 133 21.68 19.51 -7.74
CA HIS A 133 22.29 18.25 -7.34
C HIS A 133 21.44 17.48 -6.34
N LEU A 134 20.87 18.20 -5.35
CA LEU A 134 19.98 17.63 -4.36
C LEU A 134 18.70 17.13 -5.02
N LEU A 135 18.09 17.96 -5.88
CA LEU A 135 16.90 17.60 -6.65
C LEU A 135 17.11 16.31 -7.47
N ARG A 136 18.25 16.20 -8.16
CA ARG A 136 18.60 14.99 -8.92
C ARG A 136 18.81 13.77 -8.02
N ALA A 137 19.38 13.96 -6.84
CA ALA A 137 19.51 12.89 -5.86
C ALA A 137 18.13 12.43 -5.33
N ILE A 138 17.23 13.36 -5.04
CA ILE A 138 15.84 13.06 -4.65
C ILE A 138 15.14 12.22 -5.73
N TYR A 139 15.22 12.62 -7.01
CA TYR A 139 14.60 11.85 -8.09
C TYR A 139 15.12 10.43 -8.20
N ARG A 140 16.42 10.19 -7.99
CA ARG A 140 16.99 8.84 -7.94
C ARG A 140 16.49 8.06 -6.74
N THR A 141 16.44 8.69 -5.56
CA THR A 141 15.96 8.07 -4.32
C THR A 141 14.48 7.67 -4.41
N LEU A 142 13.65 8.43 -5.14
CA LEU A 142 12.22 8.13 -5.34
C LEU A 142 11.96 6.85 -6.14
N GLN A 143 12.88 6.42 -7.02
CA GLN A 143 12.64 5.30 -7.92
C GLN A 143 12.31 4.01 -7.17
N ARG A 144 13.19 3.59 -6.25
CA ARG A 144 13.01 2.34 -5.49
C ARG A 144 11.69 2.28 -4.70
N PRO A 145 11.35 3.24 -3.82
CA PRO A 145 10.11 3.18 -3.04
C PRO A 145 8.86 3.24 -3.93
N LEU A 146 8.89 3.99 -5.04
CA LEU A 146 7.77 4.03 -5.98
C LEU A 146 7.65 2.72 -6.80
N SER A 147 8.75 2.08 -7.19
CA SER A 147 8.71 0.75 -7.80
C SER A 147 8.11 -0.30 -6.86
N VAL A 148 8.40 -0.21 -5.55
CA VAL A 148 7.81 -1.09 -4.53
C VAL A 148 6.31 -0.81 -4.40
N LEU A 149 5.90 0.47 -4.35
CA LEU A 149 4.50 0.87 -4.37
C LEU A 149 3.76 0.25 -5.57
N MET A 150 4.31 0.41 -6.77
CA MET A 150 3.78 -0.15 -8.01
C MET A 150 3.62 -1.67 -7.96
N THR A 151 4.63 -2.36 -7.43
CA THR A 151 4.60 -3.83 -7.27
C THR A 151 3.50 -4.26 -6.31
N ASN A 152 3.33 -3.58 -5.19
CA ASN A 152 2.29 -3.88 -4.20
C ASN A 152 0.87 -3.60 -4.72
N LEU A 153 0.69 -2.47 -5.43
CA LEU A 153 -0.58 -2.14 -6.07
C LEU A 153 -0.94 -3.15 -7.14
N SER A 154 0.02 -3.53 -8.00
CA SER A 154 -0.16 -4.57 -9.02
C SER A 154 -0.55 -5.91 -8.39
N GLY A 155 0.19 -6.36 -7.37
CA GLY A 155 -0.11 -7.61 -6.66
C GLY A 155 -1.49 -7.62 -5.98
N SER A 156 -2.01 -6.45 -5.61
CA SER A 156 -3.36 -6.31 -5.06
C SER A 156 -4.43 -6.22 -6.15
N LEU A 157 -4.15 -5.56 -7.27
CA LEU A 157 -5.11 -5.30 -8.34
C LEU A 157 -5.33 -6.53 -9.24
N MET A 158 -4.26 -7.26 -9.58
CA MET A 158 -4.34 -8.36 -10.54
C MET A 158 -5.38 -9.44 -10.16
N PRO A 159 -5.44 -9.93 -8.90
CA PRO A 159 -6.47 -10.90 -8.50
C PRO A 159 -7.90 -10.37 -8.61
N LEU A 160 -8.09 -9.05 -8.44
CA LEU A 160 -9.41 -8.41 -8.54
C LEU A 160 -9.87 -8.37 -9.99
N LEU A 161 -8.98 -8.00 -10.92
CA LEU A 161 -9.30 -7.89 -12.35
C LEU A 161 -9.62 -9.25 -12.98
N THR A 162 -9.05 -10.34 -12.46
CA THR A 162 -9.35 -11.70 -12.91
C THR A 162 -10.59 -12.31 -12.26
N SER A 163 -11.18 -11.64 -11.26
CA SER A 163 -12.35 -12.15 -10.57
C SER A 163 -13.59 -12.04 -11.47
N PRO A 164 -14.45 -13.08 -11.55
CA PRO A 164 -15.71 -12.99 -12.29
C PRO A 164 -16.63 -11.90 -11.74
N ALA A 165 -16.53 -11.58 -10.45
CA ALA A 165 -17.27 -10.48 -9.83
C ALA A 165 -16.88 -9.11 -10.42
N PHE A 166 -15.68 -8.96 -10.97
CA PHE A 166 -15.25 -7.73 -11.63
C PHE A 166 -15.63 -7.70 -13.12
N LEU A 167 -15.46 -8.83 -13.82
CA LEU A 167 -15.66 -8.92 -15.27
C LEU A 167 -17.13 -8.96 -15.70
N SER A 168 -17.96 -9.65 -14.94
CA SER A 168 -19.39 -9.81 -15.20
C SER A 168 -20.15 -9.45 -13.93
N PRO A 169 -20.19 -8.16 -13.55
CA PRO A 169 -20.91 -7.77 -12.37
C PRO A 169 -22.40 -8.08 -12.54
N PRO A 170 -23.08 -8.58 -11.50
CA PRO A 170 -24.53 -8.68 -11.54
C PRO A 170 -25.13 -7.30 -11.79
N ALA A 171 -26.12 -7.22 -12.68
CA ALA A 171 -26.77 -5.96 -13.03
C ALA A 171 -27.23 -5.22 -11.77
N PRO A 172 -26.99 -3.89 -11.67
CA PRO A 172 -27.46 -3.09 -10.55
C PRO A 172 -28.97 -3.24 -10.42
N ASN A 173 -29.44 -3.72 -9.28
CA ASN A 173 -30.87 -3.83 -8.99
C ASN A 173 -31.24 -2.82 -7.91
N ALA A 174 -32.54 -2.52 -7.76
CA ALA A 174 -33.01 -1.54 -6.78
C ALA A 174 -32.58 -1.87 -5.33
N SER A 175 -32.27 -3.13 -5.04
CA SER A 175 -31.74 -3.58 -3.74
C SER A 175 -30.22 -3.45 -3.58
N VAL A 176 -29.45 -3.40 -4.68
CA VAL A 176 -27.99 -3.35 -4.71
C VAL A 176 -27.56 -2.33 -5.78
N PRO A 177 -27.75 -1.03 -5.51
CA PRO A 177 -27.31 0.03 -6.43
C PRO A 177 -25.79 0.22 -6.43
N ASN A 178 -25.09 -0.35 -5.45
CA ASN A 178 -23.68 -0.08 -5.20
C ASN A 178 -22.77 -1.11 -5.87
N PRO A 179 -21.56 -0.70 -6.29
CA PRO A 179 -20.55 -1.62 -6.81
C PRO A 179 -20.23 -2.71 -5.80
N ASN A 180 -19.94 -3.91 -6.28
CA ASN A 180 -19.61 -5.03 -5.41
C ASN A 180 -18.25 -4.81 -4.71
N PRO A 181 -17.94 -5.55 -3.63
CA PRO A 181 -16.70 -5.34 -2.87
C PRO A 181 -15.43 -5.46 -3.72
N THR A 182 -15.40 -6.36 -4.70
CA THR A 182 -14.26 -6.52 -5.62
C THR A 182 -14.04 -5.26 -6.45
N GLN A 183 -15.12 -4.68 -6.99
CA GLN A 183 -15.09 -3.43 -7.74
C GLN A 183 -14.70 -2.26 -6.85
N VAL A 184 -15.22 -2.17 -5.62
CA VAL A 184 -14.85 -1.12 -4.66
C VAL A 184 -13.35 -1.15 -4.35
N HIS A 185 -12.77 -2.34 -4.13
CA HIS A 185 -11.34 -2.49 -3.91
C HIS A 185 -10.51 -2.07 -5.13
N ALA A 186 -10.90 -2.51 -6.33
CA ALA A 186 -10.21 -2.13 -7.56
C ALA A 186 -10.29 -0.61 -7.81
N LEU A 187 -11.47 -0.01 -7.58
CA LEU A 187 -11.70 1.43 -7.68
C LEU A 187 -10.87 2.21 -6.66
N SER A 188 -10.69 1.69 -5.43
CA SER A 188 -9.85 2.34 -4.43
C SER A 188 -8.37 2.42 -4.85
N ILE A 189 -7.86 1.41 -5.55
CA ILE A 189 -6.50 1.42 -6.13
C ILE A 189 -6.41 2.43 -7.28
N ALA A 190 -7.44 2.49 -8.14
CA ALA A 190 -7.51 3.46 -9.21
C ALA A 190 -7.57 4.90 -8.66
N GLN A 191 -8.38 5.13 -7.62
CA GLN A 191 -8.49 6.42 -6.94
C GLN A 191 -7.17 6.84 -6.31
N PHE A 192 -6.52 5.94 -5.55
CA PHE A 192 -5.19 6.20 -5.00
C PHE A 192 -4.18 6.61 -6.10
N SER A 193 -4.21 5.91 -7.23
CA SER A 193 -3.33 6.19 -8.38
C SER A 193 -3.63 7.55 -9.00
N ALA A 194 -4.91 7.91 -9.13
CA ALA A 194 -5.35 9.19 -9.67
C ALA A 194 -4.98 10.37 -8.76
N GLU A 195 -5.14 10.21 -7.45
CA GLU A 195 -4.70 11.20 -6.45
C GLU A 195 -3.20 11.46 -6.53
N LEU A 196 -2.40 10.40 -6.65
CA LEU A 196 -0.94 10.53 -6.74
C LEU A 196 -0.50 11.18 -8.05
N ILE A 197 -1.09 10.78 -9.18
CA ILE A 197 -0.83 11.41 -10.50
C ILE A 197 -1.17 12.89 -10.46
N ARG A 198 -2.31 13.28 -9.86
CA ARG A 198 -2.70 14.68 -9.75
C ARG A 198 -1.61 15.50 -9.07
N VAL A 199 -1.06 15.00 -7.96
CA VAL A 199 0.04 15.72 -7.28
C VAL A 199 1.32 15.73 -8.12
N PHE A 200 1.61 14.67 -8.88
CA PHE A 200 2.75 14.66 -9.80
C PHE A 200 2.59 15.69 -10.92
N ASP A 201 1.39 15.81 -11.48
CA ASP A 201 1.08 16.79 -12.52
C ASP A 201 1.21 18.22 -11.97
N ASP A 202 0.75 18.48 -10.73
CA ASP A 202 0.85 19.79 -10.07
C ASP A 202 2.31 20.27 -9.88
N ILE A 203 3.27 19.35 -9.78
CA ILE A 203 4.71 19.67 -9.62
C ILE A 203 5.54 19.40 -10.89
N GLY A 204 4.90 19.03 -12.00
CA GLY A 204 5.59 18.71 -13.26
C GLY A 204 6.44 17.44 -13.23
N LEU A 205 6.20 16.52 -12.28
CA LEU A 205 7.02 15.31 -12.11
C LEU A 205 6.68 14.27 -13.18
N ALA A 206 7.71 13.70 -13.81
CA ALA A 206 7.59 12.62 -14.80
C ALA A 206 6.75 12.97 -16.04
N GLN A 207 6.70 14.25 -16.41
CA GLN A 207 6.12 14.71 -17.67
C GLN A 207 7.09 14.46 -18.84
N GLU A 208 6.59 14.31 -20.07
CA GLU A 208 7.42 13.99 -21.24
C GLU A 208 8.49 15.03 -21.56
N THR A 209 8.29 16.27 -21.13
CA THR A 209 9.25 17.36 -21.29
C THR A 209 10.34 17.38 -20.22
N ASP A 210 10.20 16.59 -19.14
CA ASP A 210 11.15 16.58 -18.03
C ASP A 210 12.22 15.49 -18.20
N THR A 211 13.34 15.85 -18.81
CA THR A 211 14.51 14.97 -18.94
C THR A 211 15.20 14.69 -17.59
N ARG A 212 14.85 15.40 -16.51
CA ARG A 212 15.44 15.20 -15.18
C ARG A 212 14.79 14.02 -14.45
N GLY A 213 13.53 13.72 -14.76
CA GLY A 213 12.71 12.68 -14.18
C GLY A 213 12.52 11.45 -15.05
N ASP A 214 13.33 11.24 -16.09
CA ASP A 214 13.15 10.16 -17.09
C ASP A 214 12.93 8.77 -16.45
N GLY A 215 13.66 8.47 -15.38
CA GLY A 215 13.51 7.23 -14.62
C GLY A 215 12.19 7.09 -13.84
N LEU A 216 11.31 8.08 -13.79
CA LEU A 216 9.99 8.04 -13.15
C LEU A 216 8.84 7.95 -14.17
N LYS A 217 9.11 8.06 -15.48
CA LYS A 217 8.08 7.99 -16.53
C LYS A 217 7.29 6.67 -16.46
N HIS A 218 8.00 5.55 -16.33
CA HIS A 218 7.38 4.22 -16.21
C HIS A 218 6.48 4.08 -14.97
N ILE A 219 6.77 4.79 -13.88
CA ILE A 219 5.92 4.82 -12.69
C ILE A 219 4.61 5.52 -13.02
N ARG A 220 4.68 6.70 -13.66
CA ARG A 220 3.49 7.45 -14.09
C ARG A 220 2.63 6.62 -15.04
N GLU A 221 3.23 6.03 -16.07
CA GLU A 221 2.55 5.15 -17.02
C GLU A 221 1.87 3.96 -16.34
N GLY A 222 2.55 3.35 -15.36
CA GLY A 222 1.98 2.26 -14.59
C GLY A 222 0.77 2.70 -13.75
N LEU A 223 0.82 3.85 -13.08
CA LEU A 223 -0.32 4.40 -12.34
C LEU A 223 -1.51 4.69 -13.27
N VAL A 224 -1.26 5.27 -14.43
CA VAL A 224 -2.29 5.49 -15.47
C VAL A 224 -2.86 4.16 -15.95
N SER A 225 -2.01 3.14 -16.13
CA SER A 225 -2.44 1.79 -16.50
C SER A 225 -3.36 1.17 -15.44
N PHE A 226 -3.11 1.38 -14.14
CA PHE A 226 -4.02 0.89 -13.10
C PHE A 226 -5.40 1.53 -13.19
N ILE A 227 -5.45 2.84 -13.45
CA ILE A 227 -6.73 3.56 -13.66
C ILE A 227 -7.45 2.97 -14.87
N ASN A 228 -6.78 2.88 -16.01
CA ASN A 228 -7.41 2.43 -17.25
C ASN A 228 -7.89 0.98 -17.17
N ARG A 229 -7.10 0.08 -16.59
CA ARG A 229 -7.48 -1.34 -16.44
C ARG A 229 -8.67 -1.54 -15.51
N THR A 230 -8.88 -0.64 -14.55
CA THR A 230 -10.02 -0.72 -13.65
C THR A 230 -11.25 -0.01 -14.23
N VAL A 231 -11.08 1.20 -14.74
CA VAL A 231 -12.21 2.08 -15.08
C VAL A 231 -12.81 1.74 -16.45
N GLN A 232 -11.97 1.41 -17.45
CA GLN A 232 -12.46 1.17 -18.81
C GLN A 232 -13.41 -0.03 -18.90
N PRO A 233 -13.14 -1.19 -18.27
CA PRO A 233 -14.09 -2.31 -18.28
C PRO A 233 -15.43 -1.97 -17.64
N LEU A 234 -15.43 -1.18 -16.55
CA LEU A 234 -16.65 -0.75 -15.88
C LEU A 234 -17.49 0.18 -16.75
N ILE A 235 -16.85 1.16 -17.40
CA ILE A 235 -17.53 2.05 -18.36
C ILE A 235 -18.09 1.25 -19.54
N ALA A 236 -17.32 0.30 -20.07
CA ALA A 236 -17.76 -0.55 -21.18
C ALA A 236 -18.96 -1.41 -20.79
N GLY A 237 -18.96 -2.00 -19.59
CA GLY A 237 -20.09 -2.75 -19.04
C GLY A 237 -21.35 -1.91 -18.95
N VAL A 238 -21.25 -0.72 -18.33
CA VAL A 238 -22.39 0.22 -18.22
C VAL A 238 -22.92 0.62 -19.60
N LYS A 239 -22.04 0.93 -20.56
CA LYS A 239 -22.46 1.26 -21.93
C LYS A 239 -23.17 0.09 -22.61
N SER A 240 -22.69 -1.13 -22.41
CA SER A 240 -23.28 -2.33 -23.01
C SER A 240 -24.69 -2.64 -22.48
N GLU A 241 -24.97 -2.26 -21.23
CA GLU A 241 -26.30 -2.40 -20.63
C GLU A 241 -27.25 -1.26 -21.03
N LEU A 242 -26.75 -0.02 -21.08
CA LEU A 242 -27.59 1.16 -21.36
C LEU A 242 -27.95 1.33 -22.84
N ASN A 243 -27.04 1.02 -23.77
CA ASN A 243 -27.27 1.25 -25.19
C ASN A 243 -28.51 0.49 -25.72
N PRO A 244 -28.71 -0.81 -25.42
CA PRO A 244 -29.92 -1.52 -25.84
C PRO A 244 -31.21 -0.94 -25.26
N MET A 245 -31.17 -0.41 -24.04
CA MET A 245 -32.32 0.24 -23.43
C MET A 245 -32.67 1.55 -24.14
N LEU A 246 -31.65 2.33 -24.53
CA LEU A 246 -31.82 3.56 -25.32
C LEU A 246 -32.35 3.27 -26.73
N ASP A 247 -31.87 2.21 -27.39
CA ASP A 247 -32.34 1.82 -28.73
C ASP A 247 -33.79 1.31 -28.72
N SER A 248 -34.31 0.92 -27.55
CA SER A 248 -35.69 0.44 -27.38
C SER A 248 -36.72 1.53 -27.08
N LEU A 249 -36.28 2.79 -26.91
CA LEU A 249 -37.12 3.97 -26.66
C LEU A 249 -37.39 4.76 -27.96
#